data_AF-A0A1C3E7Y1-F1
#
_entry.id   AF-A0A1C3E7Y1-F1
#
_cell.length_a   1.000
_cell.length_b   1.000
_cell.length_c   1.000
_cell.angle_alpha   90.00
_cell.angle_beta   90.00
_cell.angle_gamma   90.00
#
_symmetry.space_group_name_H-M   'P 1'
#
loop_
_entity.id
_entity.type
_entity.pdbx_description
1 polymer ?
#
loop_
_entity_poly.entity_id
_entity_poly.type
_entity_poly.pdbx_seq_one_letter_code
_entity_poly.pdbx_strand_id
1 'polypeptide(L)'
;MEQSKRTEGDYAALRQIFNQQNPDLLAFQEVDSIQAITRIVPLTDYNIFLSERALSSTSLSSQQYTGWAVRKGIKVVEHPDLSALALPGIFSYGTLRYGAYIEIRPKGREPIHLLSVHLKSGCFSQLSRKMPSCKKLSQQTDILADWIAAKNNQGQHYVVAGDFNHFLNRYNNQLMTRLTENEQPFLLTEGLVSQCKVKRYNTKIQRWERMVYTNLIDHIISNRKNADNSHFSATQYHYPYHLTSNSHLSDHCPVIVKI
;
A
#
# COMPACT_ATOMS: atom_id res chain seq x y z
N MET A 1 -12.03 -3.19 -23.38
CA MET A 1 -11.41 -2.34 -22.33
C MET A 1 -12.37 -1.29 -21.80
N GLU A 2 -13.68 -1.57 -21.77
CA GLU A 2 -14.72 -0.63 -21.29
C GLU A 2 -15.23 -0.99 -19.88
N GLN A 3 -15.07 -2.26 -19.47
CA GLN A 3 -15.58 -2.82 -18.21
C GLN A 3 -14.85 -2.37 -16.94
N SER A 4 -13.69 -1.69 -17.04
CA SER A 4 -12.90 -1.22 -15.87
C SER A 4 -12.93 0.29 -15.66
N LYS A 5 -13.67 1.05 -16.48
CA LYS A 5 -13.74 2.51 -16.30
C LYS A 5 -14.68 2.85 -15.15
N ARG A 6 -14.13 3.54 -14.15
CA ARG A 6 -14.92 4.17 -13.09
C ARG A 6 -15.73 5.32 -13.68
N THR A 7 -16.99 5.39 -13.29
CA THR A 7 -17.91 6.51 -13.55
C THR A 7 -17.68 7.62 -12.51
N GLU A 8 -18.25 8.80 -12.74
CA GLU A 8 -18.24 9.86 -11.71
C GLU A 8 -18.98 9.47 -10.42
N GLY A 9 -19.99 8.59 -10.51
CA GLY A 9 -20.64 8.02 -9.33
C GLY A 9 -19.70 7.15 -8.49
N ASP A 10 -18.82 6.38 -9.15
CA ASP A 10 -17.81 5.57 -8.48
C ASP A 10 -16.77 6.45 -7.78
N TYR A 11 -16.30 7.51 -8.47
CA TYR A 11 -15.39 8.47 -7.87
C TYR A 11 -16.04 9.26 -6.73
N ALA A 12 -17.34 9.58 -6.81
CA ALA A 12 -18.07 10.22 -5.73
C ALA A 12 -18.14 9.33 -4.48
N ALA A 13 -18.39 8.02 -4.66
CA ALA A 13 -18.37 7.06 -3.55
C ALA A 13 -16.98 6.96 -2.91
N LEU A 14 -15.91 6.90 -3.71
CA LEU A 14 -14.53 6.86 -3.20
C LEU A 14 -14.16 8.17 -2.49
N ARG A 15 -14.56 9.34 -3.01
CA ARG A 15 -14.40 10.64 -2.33
C ARG A 15 -15.11 10.66 -0.98
N GLN A 16 -16.34 10.13 -0.91
CA GLN A 16 -17.08 10.06 0.33
C GLN A 16 -16.35 9.22 1.37
N ILE A 17 -15.82 8.05 0.98
CA ILE A 17 -15.02 7.20 1.87
C ILE A 17 -13.76 7.96 2.33
N PHE A 18 -13.02 8.57 1.41
CA PHE A 18 -11.82 9.35 1.73
C PHE A 18 -12.11 10.48 2.72
N ASN A 19 -13.15 11.27 2.47
CA ASN A 19 -13.56 12.37 3.33
C ASN A 19 -14.04 11.90 4.71
N GLN A 20 -14.71 10.74 4.79
CA GLN A 20 -15.09 10.12 6.07
C GLN A 20 -13.88 9.68 6.89
N GLN A 21 -12.84 9.15 6.24
CA GLN A 21 -11.62 8.75 6.93
C GLN A 21 -10.74 9.95 7.28
N ASN A 22 -10.77 11.01 6.46
CA ASN A 22 -10.03 12.26 6.61
C ASN A 22 -8.57 12.04 7.07
N PRO A 23 -7.77 11.24 6.35
CA PRO A 23 -6.45 10.84 6.82
C PRO A 23 -5.44 11.99 6.73
N ASP A 24 -4.45 12.05 7.62
CA ASP A 24 -3.33 12.98 7.46
C ASP A 24 -2.35 12.52 6.37
N LEU A 25 -2.24 11.20 6.21
CA LEU A 25 -1.37 10.52 5.27
C LEU A 25 -2.16 9.40 4.59
N LEU A 26 -2.10 9.30 3.28
CA LEU A 26 -2.64 8.19 2.50
C LEU A 26 -1.54 7.58 1.66
N ALA A 27 -1.14 6.35 1.98
CA ALA A 27 -0.41 5.50 1.04
C ALA A 27 -1.38 4.96 0.00
N PHE A 28 -1.10 5.14 -1.29
CA PHE A 28 -1.94 4.62 -2.36
C PHE A 28 -1.14 3.74 -3.34
N GLN A 29 -1.85 2.84 -4.01
CA GLN A 29 -1.31 1.90 -5.00
C GLN A 29 -2.22 1.88 -6.24
N GLU A 30 -1.70 1.38 -7.36
CA GLU A 30 -2.44 1.24 -8.62
C GLU A 30 -3.06 2.55 -9.15
N VAL A 31 -2.43 3.69 -8.87
CA VAL A 31 -2.83 4.98 -9.41
C VAL A 31 -2.16 5.17 -10.77
N ASP A 32 -2.93 5.55 -11.79
CA ASP A 32 -2.38 5.75 -13.14
C ASP A 32 -1.74 7.12 -13.35
N SER A 33 -2.13 8.13 -12.57
CA SER A 33 -1.77 9.52 -12.79
C SER A 33 -2.19 10.41 -11.62
N ILE A 34 -1.64 11.61 -11.56
CA ILE A 34 -2.10 12.66 -10.63
C ILE A 34 -3.57 13.00 -10.90
N GLN A 35 -3.99 13.04 -12.17
CA GLN A 35 -5.37 13.35 -12.56
C GLN A 35 -6.36 12.30 -12.00
N ALA A 36 -5.99 11.02 -11.94
CA ALA A 36 -6.88 10.00 -11.39
C ALA A 36 -7.01 10.08 -9.87
N ILE A 37 -5.90 10.25 -9.13
CA ILE A 37 -5.97 10.32 -7.66
C ILE A 37 -6.65 11.61 -7.20
N THR A 38 -6.52 12.71 -7.94
CA THR A 38 -7.15 14.00 -7.61
C THR A 38 -8.66 14.02 -7.83
N ARG A 39 -9.23 13.02 -8.51
CA ARG A 39 -10.68 12.76 -8.48
C ARG A 39 -11.18 12.31 -7.11
N ILE A 40 -10.30 11.81 -6.24
CA ILE A 40 -10.62 11.30 -4.90
C ILE A 40 -10.05 12.22 -3.81
N VAL A 41 -8.80 12.63 -3.96
CA VAL A 41 -8.05 13.41 -2.97
C VAL A 41 -7.97 14.89 -3.41
N PRO A 42 -8.48 15.84 -2.62
CA PRO A 42 -8.52 17.24 -3.03
C PRO A 42 -7.14 17.90 -2.92
N LEU A 43 -6.64 18.47 -4.03
CA LEU A 43 -5.38 19.22 -4.07
C LEU A 43 -5.41 20.51 -3.25
N THR A 44 -6.59 20.98 -2.85
CA THR A 44 -6.73 22.11 -1.93
C THR A 44 -6.13 21.77 -0.57
N ASP A 45 -6.25 20.52 -0.13
CA ASP A 45 -5.93 20.09 1.24
C ASP A 45 -4.73 19.13 1.32
N TYR A 46 -4.31 18.56 0.19
CA TYR A 46 -3.22 17.57 0.13
C TYR A 46 -2.17 17.90 -0.93
N ASN A 47 -0.92 17.54 -0.62
CA ASN A 47 0.17 17.40 -1.59
C ASN A 47 0.27 15.93 -2.02
N ILE A 48 0.46 15.67 -3.31
CA ILE A 48 0.50 14.32 -3.88
C ILE A 48 1.90 14.02 -4.39
N PHE A 49 2.45 12.88 -3.98
CA PHE A 49 3.77 12.39 -4.35
C PHE A 49 3.61 11.02 -5.02
N LEU A 50 3.92 10.93 -6.31
CA LEU A 50 3.97 9.66 -7.03
C LEU A 50 5.40 9.12 -7.02
N SER A 51 5.53 7.78 -7.06
CA SER A 51 6.82 7.16 -7.31
C SER A 51 7.53 7.72 -8.56
N GLU A 52 8.86 7.81 -8.52
CA GLU A 52 9.75 8.24 -9.60
C GLU A 52 9.57 7.40 -10.89
N ARG A 53 8.98 6.21 -10.76
CA ARG A 53 8.53 5.39 -11.90
C ARG A 53 7.60 6.16 -12.84
N ALA A 54 6.88 7.15 -12.35
CA ALA A 54 6.04 8.02 -13.16
C ALA A 54 6.84 8.87 -14.16
N LEU A 55 8.12 9.17 -13.85
CA LEU A 55 9.00 9.98 -14.70
C LEU A 55 9.57 9.19 -15.89
N SER A 56 9.75 7.88 -15.73
CA SER A 56 10.41 7.02 -16.72
C SER A 56 9.45 6.16 -17.55
N SER A 57 8.15 6.20 -17.26
CA SER A 57 7.19 5.31 -17.92
C SER A 57 6.85 5.80 -19.33
N THR A 58 7.38 5.10 -20.33
CA THR A 58 6.99 5.21 -21.75
C THR A 58 5.93 4.18 -22.14
N SER A 59 5.32 3.48 -21.17
CA SER A 59 4.48 2.31 -21.43
C SER A 59 3.09 2.69 -21.98
N LEU A 60 2.64 1.95 -23.00
CA LEU A 60 1.29 2.01 -23.58
C LEU A 60 0.22 1.27 -22.73
N SER A 61 0.60 0.65 -21.61
CA SER A 61 -0.30 -0.08 -20.70
C SER A 61 -0.67 0.74 -19.46
N SER A 62 -1.72 0.33 -18.73
CA SER A 62 -2.20 1.02 -17.53
C SER A 62 -1.05 1.23 -16.52
N GLN A 63 -0.72 2.48 -16.28
CA GLN A 63 0.26 2.87 -15.28
C GLN A 63 -0.28 2.54 -13.88
N GLN A 64 0.55 1.93 -13.04
CA GLN A 64 0.17 1.53 -11.68
C GLN A 64 1.25 1.97 -10.73
N TYR A 65 1.12 3.22 -10.28
CA TYR A 65 2.05 3.88 -9.39
C TYR A 65 1.65 3.70 -7.93
N THR A 66 2.68 3.61 -7.09
CA THR A 66 2.61 3.79 -5.65
C THR A 66 2.85 5.27 -5.33
N GLY A 67 2.44 5.71 -4.15
CA GLY A 67 2.66 7.09 -3.73
C GLY A 67 2.01 7.44 -2.40
N TRP A 68 2.10 8.73 -2.08
CA TRP A 68 1.57 9.33 -0.86
C TRP A 68 0.73 10.57 -1.18
N ALA A 69 -0.43 10.68 -0.52
CA ALA A 69 -1.06 11.97 -0.31
C ALA A 69 -0.79 12.43 1.12
N VAL A 70 -0.29 13.66 1.28
CA VAL A 70 0.09 14.23 2.57
C VAL A 70 -0.71 15.50 2.80
N ARG A 71 -1.39 15.60 3.95
CA ARG A 71 -2.15 16.80 4.32
C ARG A 71 -1.23 18.03 4.30
N LYS A 72 -1.68 19.12 3.69
CA LYS A 72 -0.95 20.39 3.68
C LYS A 72 -0.68 20.88 5.10
N GLY A 73 0.45 21.58 5.26
CA GLY A 73 0.97 22.01 6.54
C GLY A 73 1.97 21.02 7.17
N ILE A 74 1.97 19.76 6.74
CA ILE A 74 3.03 18.80 7.06
C ILE A 74 4.21 19.05 6.12
N LYS A 75 5.41 19.29 6.67
CA LYS A 75 6.63 19.45 5.87
C LYS A 75 7.06 18.09 5.33
N VAL A 76 7.43 18.05 4.05
CA VAL A 76 7.84 16.83 3.34
C VAL A 76 9.23 17.03 2.73
N VAL A 77 10.05 15.99 2.79
CA VAL A 77 11.31 15.85 2.05
C VAL A 77 11.18 14.59 1.18
N GLU A 78 11.30 14.75 -0.14
CA GLU A 78 11.34 13.61 -1.06
C GLU A 78 12.72 12.96 -1.02
N HIS A 79 12.75 11.63 -1.08
CA HIS A 79 13.96 10.83 -1.15
C HIS A 79 13.93 10.00 -2.44
N PRO A 80 15.08 9.52 -2.96
CA PRO A 80 15.08 8.57 -4.06
C PRO A 80 14.25 7.34 -3.71
N ASP A 81 13.42 6.89 -4.65
CA ASP A 81 12.54 5.76 -4.42
C ASP A 81 13.33 4.46 -4.20
N LEU A 82 12.69 3.50 -3.52
CA LEU A 82 13.21 2.14 -3.42
C LEU A 82 12.96 1.38 -4.74
N SER A 83 13.66 1.80 -5.79
CA SER A 83 13.52 1.31 -7.16
C SER A 83 13.95 -0.16 -7.32
N ALA A 84 14.79 -0.67 -6.42
CA ALA A 84 15.18 -2.08 -6.36
C ALA A 84 13.97 -3.03 -6.25
N LEU A 85 12.85 -2.58 -5.68
CA LEU A 85 11.60 -3.36 -5.63
C LEU A 85 11.01 -3.69 -7.02
N ALA A 86 11.43 -3.00 -8.09
CA ALA A 86 11.08 -3.37 -9.45
C ALA A 86 11.69 -4.68 -9.94
N LEU A 87 12.73 -5.16 -9.24
CA LEU A 87 13.57 -6.30 -9.61
C LEU A 87 14.09 -6.20 -11.06
N PRO A 88 14.85 -5.13 -11.39
CA PRO A 88 15.47 -5.02 -12.70
C PRO A 88 16.43 -6.20 -12.94
N GLY A 89 16.44 -6.69 -14.18
CA GLY A 89 17.42 -7.67 -14.66
C GLY A 89 18.46 -6.99 -15.56
N ILE A 90 19.50 -7.75 -15.93
CA ILE A 90 20.60 -7.26 -16.79
C ILE A 90 20.08 -6.58 -18.07
N PHE A 91 18.97 -7.07 -18.63
CA PHE A 91 18.36 -6.54 -19.86
C PHE A 91 16.93 -6.01 -19.67
N SER A 92 16.48 -5.76 -18.43
CA SER A 92 15.13 -5.30 -18.17
C SER A 92 15.10 -4.33 -17.00
N TYR A 93 14.45 -3.17 -17.18
CA TYR A 93 14.23 -2.18 -16.13
C TYR A 93 13.32 -2.65 -14.98
N GLY A 94 12.86 -3.91 -15.01
CA GLY A 94 11.90 -4.44 -14.05
C GLY A 94 10.49 -3.95 -14.34
N THR A 95 9.50 -4.83 -14.23
CA THR A 95 8.09 -4.48 -14.51
C THR A 95 7.29 -4.22 -13.24
N LEU A 96 7.87 -4.48 -12.06
CA LEU A 96 7.23 -4.27 -10.77
C LEU A 96 7.35 -2.81 -10.32
N ARG A 97 6.64 -2.47 -9.23
CA ARG A 97 6.46 -1.10 -8.76
C ARG A 97 7.64 -0.71 -7.88
N TYR A 98 7.97 0.58 -7.85
CA TYR A 98 8.94 1.14 -6.93
C TYR A 98 8.29 1.31 -5.55
N GLY A 99 9.10 1.36 -4.50
CA GLY A 99 8.64 1.83 -3.20
C GLY A 99 8.70 3.35 -3.15
N ALA A 100 7.55 4.02 -3.05
CA ALA A 100 7.49 5.48 -3.01
C ALA A 100 7.96 6.00 -1.65
N TYR A 101 9.07 6.73 -1.61
CA TYR A 101 9.76 7.07 -0.37
C TYR A 101 9.79 8.59 -0.12
N ILE A 102 9.14 9.01 0.97
CA ILE A 102 9.20 10.38 1.47
C ILE A 102 9.56 10.40 2.96
N GLU A 103 9.96 11.56 3.47
CA GLU A 103 10.10 11.83 4.89
C GLU A 103 9.18 12.99 5.26
N ILE A 104 8.42 12.82 6.33
CA ILE A 104 7.62 13.90 6.90
C ILE A 104 8.26 14.46 8.16
N ARG A 105 8.09 15.77 8.38
CA ARG A 105 8.55 16.47 9.59
C ARG A 105 7.37 17.15 10.28
N PRO A 106 6.59 16.40 11.09
CA PRO A 106 5.49 16.98 11.87
C PRO A 106 6.03 17.99 12.88
N LYS A 107 5.26 19.04 13.19
CA LYS A 107 5.68 20.07 14.15
C LYS A 107 5.82 19.45 15.55
N GLY A 108 7.00 19.61 16.15
CA GLY A 108 7.27 19.14 17.53
C GLY A 108 7.39 17.63 17.68
N ARG A 109 7.59 16.88 16.58
CA ARG A 109 7.88 15.45 16.59
C ARG A 109 9.12 15.15 15.74
N GLU A 110 9.73 13.99 15.97
CA GLU A 110 10.82 13.49 15.15
C GLU A 110 10.38 13.25 13.69
N PRO A 111 11.29 13.37 12.71
CA PRO A 111 11.01 13.00 11.32
C PRO A 111 10.59 11.53 11.18
N ILE A 112 9.65 11.25 10.28
CA ILE A 112 9.17 9.90 10.01
C ILE A 112 9.37 9.58 8.52
N HIS A 113 10.10 8.51 8.24
CA HIS A 113 10.30 7.98 6.90
C HIS A 113 9.12 7.12 6.47
N LEU A 114 8.50 7.43 5.34
CA LEU A 114 7.30 6.79 4.85
C LEU A 114 7.59 6.07 3.53
N LEU A 115 7.27 4.78 3.48
CA LEU A 115 7.45 3.95 2.28
C LEU A 115 6.13 3.33 1.85
N SER A 116 5.65 3.68 0.64
CA SER A 116 4.47 3.04 0.05
C SER A 116 4.86 1.91 -0.88
N VAL A 117 4.32 0.71 -0.67
CA VAL A 117 4.70 -0.50 -1.42
C VAL A 117 3.49 -1.16 -2.09
N HIS A 118 3.75 -1.83 -3.21
CA HIS A 118 2.83 -2.77 -3.84
C HIS A 118 3.63 -3.96 -4.36
N LEU A 119 3.71 -5.00 -3.54
CA LEU A 119 4.58 -6.16 -3.77
C LEU A 119 3.97 -7.17 -4.74
N LYS A 120 4.76 -8.17 -5.14
CA LYS A 120 4.37 -9.15 -6.15
C LYS A 120 3.21 -10.04 -5.67
N SER A 121 2.07 -9.90 -6.34
CA SER A 121 0.91 -10.80 -6.23
C SER A 121 1.16 -12.27 -6.60
N GLY A 122 0.32 -13.17 -6.08
CA GLY A 122 0.28 -14.59 -6.44
C GLY A 122 1.07 -15.51 -5.50
N CYS A 123 1.42 -15.03 -4.31
CA CYS A 123 2.02 -15.83 -3.23
C CYS A 123 1.46 -15.36 -1.88
N PHE A 124 0.21 -15.69 -1.58
CA PHE A 124 -0.51 -15.06 -0.47
C PHE A 124 -0.25 -15.68 0.91
N SER A 125 0.14 -16.95 0.99
CA SER A 125 0.21 -17.68 2.27
C SER A 125 1.55 -18.38 2.51
N GLN A 126 1.78 -19.58 1.98
CA GLN A 126 3.03 -20.30 2.19
C GLN A 126 4.01 -19.98 1.06
N LEU A 127 5.27 -19.68 1.41
CA LEU A 127 6.31 -19.51 0.41
C LEU A 127 6.63 -20.84 -0.27
N SER A 128 6.62 -20.84 -1.60
CA SER A 128 7.04 -21.97 -2.41
C SER A 128 8.19 -21.57 -3.32
N ARG A 129 9.36 -22.20 -3.14
CA ARG A 129 10.52 -22.01 -4.02
C ARG A 129 10.26 -22.44 -5.47
N LYS A 130 9.19 -23.19 -5.74
CA LYS A 130 8.81 -23.59 -7.11
C LYS A 130 7.99 -22.52 -7.81
N MET A 131 7.33 -21.62 -7.08
CA MET A 131 6.45 -20.59 -7.65
C MET A 131 7.22 -19.31 -7.98
N PRO A 132 7.21 -18.85 -9.25
CA PRO A 132 7.91 -17.62 -9.64
C PRO A 132 7.43 -16.37 -8.90
N SER A 133 6.13 -16.29 -8.57
CA SER A 133 5.57 -15.20 -7.75
C SER A 133 6.20 -15.15 -6.36
N CYS A 134 6.30 -16.30 -5.69
CA CYS A 134 6.92 -16.39 -4.37
C CYS A 134 8.40 -16.03 -4.41
N LYS A 135 9.16 -16.45 -5.44
CA LYS A 135 10.57 -16.07 -5.58
C LYS A 135 10.75 -14.55 -5.64
N LYS A 136 9.98 -13.89 -6.51
CA LYS A 136 10.01 -12.42 -6.65
C LYS A 136 9.59 -11.72 -5.37
N LEU A 137 8.52 -12.20 -4.74
CA LEU A 137 8.04 -11.66 -3.46
C LEU A 137 9.10 -11.80 -2.37
N SER A 138 9.79 -12.94 -2.25
CA SER A 138 10.90 -13.11 -1.31
C SER A 138 12.05 -12.13 -1.58
N GLN A 139 12.45 -11.94 -2.85
CA GLN A 139 13.48 -10.95 -3.19
C GLN A 139 13.08 -9.52 -2.80
N GLN A 140 11.82 -9.14 -3.03
CA GLN A 140 11.30 -7.84 -2.57
C GLN A 140 11.27 -7.74 -1.05
N THR A 141 11.00 -8.84 -0.35
CA THR A 141 11.01 -8.90 1.12
C THR A 141 12.41 -8.67 1.66
N ASP A 142 13.43 -9.29 1.06
CA ASP A 142 14.83 -9.12 1.47
C ASP A 142 15.27 -7.65 1.27
N ILE A 143 14.92 -7.03 0.12
CA ILE A 143 15.17 -5.60 -0.14
C ILE A 143 14.48 -4.69 0.91
N LEU A 144 13.24 -5.03 1.28
CA LEU A 144 12.51 -4.27 2.28
C LEU A 144 13.10 -4.44 3.69
N ALA A 145 13.58 -5.64 4.02
CA ALA A 145 14.26 -5.91 5.28
C ALA A 145 15.55 -5.10 5.40
N ASP A 146 16.33 -4.97 4.32
CA ASP A 146 17.53 -4.12 4.29
C ASP A 146 17.20 -2.64 4.51
N TRP A 147 16.14 -2.13 3.86
CA TRP A 147 15.68 -0.75 4.08
C TRP A 147 15.25 -0.53 5.53
N ILE A 148 14.47 -1.45 6.11
CA ILE A 148 14.02 -1.40 7.50
C ILE A 148 15.22 -1.43 8.46
N ALA A 149 16.17 -2.35 8.24
CA ALA A 149 17.38 -2.47 9.05
C ALA A 149 18.22 -1.20 9.01
N ALA A 150 18.36 -0.56 7.85
CA ALA A 150 19.06 0.72 7.74
C ALA A 150 18.40 1.83 8.59
N LYS A 151 17.06 1.91 8.62
CA LYS A 151 16.33 2.87 9.45
C LYS A 151 16.48 2.58 10.94
N ASN A 152 16.38 1.32 11.32
CA ASN A 152 16.58 0.85 12.69
C ASN A 152 18.00 1.17 13.20
N ASN A 153 19.04 0.83 12.42
CA ASN A 153 20.44 1.09 12.76
C ASN A 153 20.75 2.60 12.93
N GLN A 154 20.03 3.46 12.20
CA GLN A 154 20.13 4.92 12.34
C GLN A 154 19.20 5.49 13.42
N GLY A 155 18.44 4.64 14.11
CA GLY A 155 17.48 5.04 15.13
C GLY A 155 16.28 5.83 14.61
N GLN A 156 16.04 5.83 13.29
CA GLN A 156 15.04 6.65 12.60
C GLN A 156 13.64 6.06 12.68
N HIS A 157 12.62 6.91 12.80
CA HIS A 157 11.22 6.52 12.77
C HIS A 157 10.78 6.21 11.33
N TYR A 158 10.00 5.14 11.13
CA TYR A 158 9.46 4.83 9.82
C TYR A 158 8.08 4.19 9.85
N VAL A 159 7.38 4.28 8.72
CA VAL A 159 6.17 3.54 8.39
C VAL A 159 6.29 2.98 6.99
N VAL A 160 6.02 1.68 6.83
CA VAL A 160 5.86 1.02 5.53
C VAL A 160 4.39 0.62 5.39
N ALA A 161 3.73 1.05 4.32
CA ALA A 161 2.30 0.82 4.12
C ALA A 161 1.96 0.44 2.67
N GLY A 162 1.03 -0.50 2.50
CA GLY A 162 0.46 -0.83 1.19
C GLY A 162 0.11 -2.30 1.04
N ASP A 163 0.01 -2.74 -0.21
CA ASP A 163 -0.34 -4.12 -0.56
C ASP A 163 0.91 -5.01 -0.57
N PHE A 164 1.06 -5.84 0.46
CA PHE A 164 2.14 -6.82 0.55
C PHE A 164 1.85 -8.09 -0.25
N ASN A 165 0.62 -8.26 -0.75
CA ASN A 165 0.15 -9.45 -1.45
C ASN A 165 0.38 -10.76 -0.65
N HIS A 166 0.41 -10.64 0.68
CA HIS A 166 0.74 -11.73 1.59
C HIS A 166 0.05 -11.56 2.94
N PHE A 167 -0.40 -12.66 3.55
CA PHE A 167 -1.09 -12.66 4.84
C PHE A 167 -0.10 -12.56 6.01
N LEU A 168 0.53 -11.39 6.20
CA LEU A 168 1.61 -11.20 7.18
C LEU A 168 1.15 -11.40 8.63
N ASN A 169 -0.12 -11.13 8.90
CA ASN A 169 -0.74 -11.28 10.22
C ASN A 169 -1.01 -12.75 10.62
N ARG A 170 -0.65 -13.73 9.79
CA ARG A 170 -0.75 -15.14 10.16
C ARG A 170 0.36 -15.54 11.12
N TYR A 171 0.02 -16.39 12.07
CA TYR A 171 1.00 -16.99 12.98
C TYR A 171 2.13 -17.69 12.22
N ASN A 172 3.38 -17.52 12.70
CA ASN A 172 4.59 -18.06 12.08
C ASN A 172 4.76 -17.71 10.59
N ASN A 173 4.38 -16.49 10.19
CA ASN A 173 4.55 -16.05 8.82
C ASN A 173 6.03 -15.89 8.43
N GLN A 174 6.45 -16.62 7.39
CA GLN A 174 7.86 -16.66 6.96
C GLN A 174 8.36 -15.33 6.37
N LEU A 175 7.52 -14.54 5.70
CA LEU A 175 7.94 -13.20 5.27
C LEU A 175 8.08 -12.26 6.45
N MET A 176 7.14 -12.33 7.40
CA MET A 176 7.20 -11.50 8.60
C MET A 176 8.48 -11.79 9.39
N THR A 177 8.84 -13.08 9.55
CA THR A 177 10.13 -13.46 10.16
C THR A 177 11.31 -12.86 9.41
N ARG A 178 11.34 -12.93 8.07
CA ARG A 178 12.41 -12.32 7.25
C ARG A 178 12.52 -10.81 7.43
N LEU A 179 11.39 -10.11 7.47
CA LEU A 179 11.35 -8.67 7.73
C LEU A 179 11.86 -8.31 9.14
N THR A 180 11.87 -9.27 10.07
CA THR A 180 12.21 -9.05 11.48
C THR A 180 13.55 -9.64 11.92
N GLU A 181 14.37 -10.16 10.99
CA GLU A 181 15.63 -10.85 11.32
C GLU A 181 16.64 -9.96 12.06
N ASN A 182 16.64 -8.63 11.84
CA ASN A 182 17.64 -7.71 12.40
C ASN A 182 17.15 -6.85 13.58
N GLU A 183 15.86 -6.55 13.64
CA GLU A 183 15.11 -6.00 14.78
C GLU A 183 13.63 -6.30 14.51
N GLN A 184 12.78 -6.45 15.52
CA GLN A 184 11.35 -6.77 15.30
C GLN A 184 10.56 -5.49 14.96
N PRO A 185 10.30 -5.15 13.67
CA PRO A 185 9.30 -4.16 13.34
C PRO A 185 7.96 -4.57 13.93
N PHE A 186 7.18 -3.57 14.30
CA PHE A 186 5.86 -3.73 14.84
C PHE A 186 4.84 -3.73 13.69
N LEU A 187 4.15 -4.87 13.50
CA LEU A 187 3.07 -4.99 12.54
C LEU A 187 1.80 -4.34 13.13
N LEU A 188 1.55 -3.08 12.80
CA LEU A 188 0.40 -2.31 13.32
C LEU A 188 -0.95 -2.96 12.95
N THR A 189 -0.96 -3.82 11.94
CA THR A 189 -2.14 -4.54 11.44
C THR A 189 -2.22 -6.00 11.89
N GLU A 190 -1.41 -6.45 12.85
CA GLU A 190 -1.34 -7.87 13.26
C GLU A 190 -2.69 -8.39 13.75
N GLY A 191 -3.40 -7.62 14.59
CA GLY A 191 -4.69 -8.02 15.14
C GLY A 191 -5.89 -7.88 14.20
N LEU A 192 -5.69 -7.43 12.95
CA LEU A 192 -6.79 -7.20 12.02
C LEU A 192 -7.26 -8.48 11.34
N VAL A 193 -8.58 -8.67 11.29
CA VAL A 193 -9.23 -9.66 10.45
C VAL A 193 -9.95 -8.93 9.32
N SER A 194 -9.67 -9.31 8.08
CA SER A 194 -10.33 -8.71 6.92
C SER A 194 -11.79 -9.19 6.82
N GLN A 195 -12.70 -8.27 6.49
CA GLN A 195 -14.06 -8.57 6.03
C GLN A 195 -14.40 -7.73 4.81
N CYS A 196 -13.40 -7.55 3.93
CA CYS A 196 -13.53 -6.68 2.77
C CYS A 196 -14.53 -7.24 1.76
N LYS A 197 -15.66 -6.55 1.61
CA LYS A 197 -16.71 -6.88 0.65
C LYS A 197 -16.38 -6.22 -0.67
N VAL A 198 -16.27 -7.00 -1.74
CA VAL A 198 -15.88 -6.48 -3.06
C VAL A 198 -16.79 -7.02 -4.15
N LYS A 199 -16.85 -6.27 -5.25
CA LYS A 199 -17.48 -6.69 -6.50
C LYS A 199 -16.38 -6.89 -7.53
N ARG A 200 -16.20 -8.12 -7.99
CA ARG A 200 -15.13 -8.48 -8.94
C ARG A 200 -15.72 -9.08 -10.20
N TYR A 201 -15.14 -8.74 -11.35
CA TYR A 201 -15.51 -9.37 -12.61
C TYR A 201 -14.87 -10.74 -12.73
N ASN A 202 -15.68 -11.78 -12.88
CA ASN A 202 -15.21 -13.13 -13.16
C ASN A 202 -15.17 -13.34 -14.67
N THR A 203 -13.96 -13.34 -15.23
CA THR A 203 -13.72 -13.50 -16.67
C THR A 203 -14.07 -14.89 -17.20
N LYS A 204 -14.10 -15.93 -16.37
CA LYS A 204 -14.42 -17.29 -16.84
C LYS A 204 -15.89 -17.44 -17.22
N ILE A 205 -16.75 -16.74 -16.51
CA ILE A 205 -18.22 -16.82 -16.64
C ILE A 205 -18.84 -15.48 -17.04
N GLN A 206 -18.00 -14.49 -17.37
CA GLN A 206 -18.37 -13.16 -17.88
C GLN A 206 -19.43 -12.44 -17.02
N ARG A 207 -19.32 -12.54 -15.68
CA ARG A 207 -20.27 -11.91 -14.75
C ARG A 207 -19.57 -11.24 -13.57
N TRP A 208 -20.22 -10.22 -13.02
CA TRP A 208 -19.82 -9.63 -11.75
C TRP A 208 -20.25 -10.51 -10.59
N GLU A 209 -19.32 -10.80 -9.70
CA GLU A 209 -19.55 -11.58 -8.49
C GLU A 209 -19.23 -10.75 -7.25
N ARG A 210 -19.97 -11.01 -6.18
CA ARG A 210 -19.70 -10.44 -4.87
C ARG A 210 -18.94 -11.47 -4.05
N MET A 211 -17.92 -11.01 -3.34
CA MET A 211 -17.15 -11.86 -2.43
C MET A 211 -16.70 -11.08 -1.21
N VAL A 212 -16.33 -11.82 -0.16
CA VAL A 212 -15.76 -11.26 1.06
C VAL A 212 -14.36 -11.83 1.22
N TYR A 213 -13.35 -10.98 1.19
CA TYR A 213 -11.99 -11.38 1.51
C TYR A 213 -11.80 -11.43 3.02
N THR A 214 -11.52 -12.62 3.54
CA THR A 214 -11.37 -12.89 4.98
C THR A 214 -9.92 -12.84 5.47
N ASN A 215 -8.96 -12.66 4.54
CA ASN A 215 -7.55 -12.55 4.85
C ASN A 215 -7.04 -11.18 4.40
N LEU A 216 -6.13 -10.61 5.19
CA LEU A 216 -5.58 -9.28 4.96
C LEU A 216 -4.27 -9.38 4.18
N ILE A 217 -4.11 -8.57 3.13
CA ILE A 217 -2.84 -8.43 2.37
C ILE A 217 -2.28 -7.01 2.42
N ASP A 218 -3.14 -6.03 2.73
CA ASP A 218 -2.77 -4.65 2.96
C ASP A 218 -2.31 -4.50 4.42
N HIS A 219 -1.05 -4.14 4.61
CA HIS A 219 -0.43 -4.08 5.92
C HIS A 219 0.24 -2.74 6.17
N ILE A 220 0.37 -2.39 7.45
CA ILE A 220 1.11 -1.23 7.91
C ILE A 220 2.12 -1.72 8.96
N ILE A 221 3.39 -1.42 8.71
CA ILE A 221 4.53 -1.81 9.54
C ILE A 221 5.23 -0.53 10.01
N SER A 222 5.69 -0.51 11.25
CA SER A 222 6.44 0.61 11.81
C SER A 222 7.46 0.11 12.82
N ASN A 223 8.49 0.88 13.15
CA ASN A 223 9.29 0.54 14.33
C ASN A 223 8.52 0.77 15.63
N ARG A 224 8.98 0.12 16.71
CA ARG A 224 8.39 0.23 18.04
C ARG A 224 8.43 1.66 18.58
N LYS A 225 9.42 2.49 18.23
CA LYS A 225 9.49 3.89 18.70
C LYS A 225 8.26 4.73 18.33
N ASN A 226 7.61 4.44 17.21
CA ASN A 226 6.32 5.06 16.84
C ASN A 226 5.12 4.46 17.58
N ALA A 227 5.24 3.23 18.08
CA ALA A 227 4.15 2.46 18.70
C ALA A 227 4.22 2.42 20.26
N ASP A 228 5.39 2.66 20.86
CA ASP A 228 5.63 2.59 22.31
C ASP A 228 4.98 3.75 23.09
N ASN A 229 4.65 4.85 22.41
CA ASN A 229 3.77 5.89 22.95
C ASN A 229 2.26 5.51 22.91
N SER A 230 1.98 4.20 22.82
CA SER A 230 0.80 3.47 23.28
C SER A 230 -0.52 4.25 23.33
N HIS A 231 -1.07 4.55 22.15
CA HIS A 231 -2.51 4.48 21.84
C HIS A 231 -2.72 4.51 20.32
N PHE A 232 -2.27 3.48 19.60
CA PHE A 232 -2.67 3.32 18.21
C PHE A 232 -3.92 2.43 18.10
N SER A 233 -4.75 2.69 17.09
CA SER A 233 -5.86 1.81 16.72
C SER A 233 -5.75 1.47 15.24
N ALA A 234 -5.85 0.19 14.91
CA ALA A 234 -5.93 -0.29 13.54
C ALA A 234 -7.35 -0.74 13.22
N THR A 235 -7.85 -0.42 12.03
CA THR A 235 -9.14 -0.88 11.52
C THR A 235 -9.07 -1.10 10.00
N GLN A 236 -9.97 -1.91 9.45
CA GLN A 236 -10.21 -1.97 8.00
C GLN A 236 -11.60 -1.37 7.72
N TYR A 237 -11.69 -0.47 6.75
CA TYR A 237 -12.97 0.06 6.31
C TYR A 237 -13.68 -0.97 5.42
N HIS A 238 -14.67 -1.67 5.97
CA HIS A 238 -15.46 -2.62 5.20
C HIS A 238 -16.52 -1.90 4.38
N TYR A 239 -16.43 -1.96 3.05
CA TYR A 239 -17.44 -1.36 2.19
C TYR A 239 -18.84 -1.91 2.49
N PRO A 240 -19.87 -1.04 2.64
CA PRO A 240 -21.22 -1.51 2.85
C PRO A 240 -21.79 -2.15 1.57
N TYR A 241 -22.75 -3.07 1.71
CA TYR A 241 -23.32 -3.83 0.59
C TYR A 241 -24.00 -2.94 -0.47
N HIS A 242 -24.63 -1.85 -0.05
CA HIS A 242 -25.27 -0.92 -0.99
C HIS A 242 -24.23 -0.26 -1.90
N LEU A 243 -23.09 0.15 -1.34
CA LEU A 243 -22.04 0.85 -2.08
C LEU A 243 -21.33 -0.09 -3.06
N THR A 244 -21.01 -1.31 -2.63
CA THR A 244 -20.42 -2.35 -3.51
C THR A 244 -21.39 -2.84 -4.59
N SER A 245 -22.69 -2.65 -4.42
CA SER A 245 -23.69 -3.01 -5.44
C SER A 245 -23.85 -1.93 -6.50
N ASN A 246 -23.78 -0.67 -6.09
CA ASN A 246 -24.10 0.49 -6.92
C ASN A 246 -22.87 1.19 -7.49
N SER A 247 -21.66 0.80 -7.05
CA SER A 247 -20.41 1.43 -7.48
C SER A 247 -19.29 0.43 -7.75
N HIS A 248 -18.43 0.76 -8.72
CA HIS A 248 -17.17 0.09 -9.01
C HIS A 248 -16.06 0.64 -8.10
N LEU A 249 -16.07 0.17 -6.85
CA LEU A 249 -15.04 0.46 -5.84
C LEU A 249 -13.74 -0.32 -6.13
N SER A 250 -12.75 -0.16 -5.26
CA SER A 250 -11.56 -1.02 -5.25
C SER A 250 -11.91 -2.45 -4.82
N ASP A 251 -11.14 -3.42 -5.29
CA ASP A 251 -11.15 -4.80 -4.78
C ASP A 251 -10.28 -4.97 -3.51
N HIS A 252 -9.78 -3.85 -2.97
CA HIS A 252 -9.16 -3.74 -1.66
C HIS A 252 -9.96 -2.78 -0.78
N CYS A 253 -9.94 -3.03 0.52
CA CYS A 253 -10.56 -2.16 1.52
C CYS A 253 -9.48 -1.34 2.23
N PRO A 254 -9.68 -0.03 2.46
CA PRO A 254 -8.72 0.80 3.16
C PRO A 254 -8.39 0.24 4.53
N VAL A 255 -7.10 0.21 4.86
CA VAL A 255 -6.61 -0.08 6.21
C VAL A 255 -6.17 1.23 6.85
N ILE A 256 -6.70 1.49 8.04
CA ILE A 256 -6.51 2.75 8.76
C ILE A 256 -5.80 2.45 10.07
N VAL A 257 -4.70 3.15 10.32
CA VAL A 257 -4.06 3.22 11.62
C VAL A 257 -4.10 4.67 12.10
N LYS A 258 -4.55 4.88 13.33
CA LYS A 258 -4.50 6.15 14.06
C LYS A 258 -3.44 6.02 15.13
N ILE A 259 -2.54 6.99 15.27
CA ILE A 259 -1.39 7.03 16.21
C ILE A 259 -1.43 8.36 16.97
#